data_AF-A0A539DZH7-F1
#
_entry.id   AF-A0A539DZH7-F1
#
_cell.length_a   1.000
_cell.length_b   1.000
_cell.length_c   1.000
_cell.angle_alpha   90.00
_cell.angle_beta   90.00
_cell.angle_gamma   90.00
#
_symmetry.space_group_name_H-M   'P 1'
#
loop_
_entity.id
_entity.type
_entity.pdbx_description
1 polymer ?
#
loop_
_entity_poly.entity_id
_entity_poly.type
_entity_poly.pdbx_seq_one_letter_code
_entity_poly.pdbx_strand_id
1 'polypeptide(L)' 'EFPVRVFPTAPLLSRMWELRDNMTAYDACYVALAEAIDAPLLTADRRLANAPGVGCTIEAI' A
#
# COMPACT_ATOMS: atom_id res chain seq x y z
N GLU A 1 13.69 18.67 11.77
CA GLU A 1 13.60 17.39 11.02
C GLU A 1 12.16 16.94 10.99
N PHE A 2 11.70 16.37 9.87
CA PHE A 2 10.36 15.80 9.78
C PHE A 2 10.44 14.34 10.27
N PRO A 3 9.65 13.91 11.27
CA PRO A 3 9.78 12.60 11.91
C PRO A 3 9.20 11.49 11.02
N VAL A 4 9.80 11.27 9.85
CA VAL A 4 9.40 10.21 8.92
C VAL A 4 10.41 9.09 8.93
N ARG A 5 9.90 7.87 9.10
CA ARG A 5 10.65 6.64 8.92
C ARG A 5 10.58 6.23 7.45
N VAL A 6 11.74 6.11 6.81
CA VAL A 6 11.83 5.62 5.43
C VAL A 6 11.96 4.10 5.46
N PHE A 7 11.15 3.41 4.66
CA PHE A 7 11.20 1.96 4.48
C PHE A 7 11.83 1.61 3.14
N PRO A 8 12.71 0.58 3.07
CA PRO A 8 13.24 0.10 1.80
C PRO A 8 12.14 -0.59 0.98
N THR A 9 12.12 -0.35 -0.34
CA THR A 9 11.12 -0.96 -1.24
C THR A 9 11.41 -2.43 -1.56
N ALA A 10 12.68 -2.85 -1.57
CA ALA A 10 13.06 -4.19 -2.00
C ALA A 10 12.31 -5.34 -1.29
N PRO A 11 12.09 -5.32 0.04
CA PRO A 11 11.30 -6.35 0.74
C PRO A 11 9.83 -6.41 0.33
N LEU A 12 9.28 -5.32 -0.21
CA LEU A 12 7.86 -5.21 -0.57
C LEU A 12 7.56 -5.72 -1.99
N LEU A 13 8.59 -5.87 -2.83
CA LEU A 13 8.45 -6.14 -4.27
C LEU A 13 7.65 -7.41 -4.56
N SER A 14 7.82 -8.47 -3.76
CA SER A 14 7.09 -9.72 -3.98
C SER A 14 5.58 -9.52 -3.80
N ARG A 15 5.18 -8.79 -2.76
CA ARG A 15 3.78 -8.48 -2.50
C ARG A 15 3.22 -7.48 -3.51
N MET A 16 4.00 -6.47 -3.88
CA MET A 16 3.63 -5.53 -4.93
C MET A 16 3.35 -6.26 -6.26
N TRP A 17 4.13 -7.29 -6.58
CA TRP A 17 3.96 -8.08 -7.80
C TRP A 17 2.67 -8.92 -7.79
N GLU A 18 2.23 -9.42 -6.62
CA GLU A 18 0.96 -10.12 -6.49
C GLU A 18 -0.25 -9.20 -6.77
N LEU A 19 -0.13 -7.92 -6.44
CA LEU A 19 -1.19 -6.91 -6.61
C LEU A 19 -1.26 -6.31 -8.02
N ARG A 20 -0.33 -6.65 -8.91
CA ARG A 20 -0.14 -6.01 -10.23
C ARG A 20 -1.37 -6.03 -11.15
N ASP A 21 -2.25 -7.00 -10.98
CA ASP A 21 -3.45 -7.14 -11.83
C ASP A 21 -4.56 -6.15 -11.40
N ASN A 22 -4.46 -5.54 -10.21
CA ASN A 22 -5.51 -4.71 -9.61
C ASN A 22 -5.13 -3.23 -9.44
N MET A 23 -3.83 -2.90 -9.38
CA MET A 23 -3.38 -1.53 -9.08
C MET A 23 -1.99 -1.23 -9.67
N THR A 24 -1.64 0.06 -9.70
CA THR A 24 -0.32 0.47 -10.18
C THR A 24 0.79 0.03 -9.23
N ALA A 25 2.03 -0.03 -9.72
CA ALA A 25 3.18 -0.33 -8.86
C ALA A 25 3.35 0.66 -7.70
N TYR A 26 2.94 1.92 -7.88
CA TYR A 26 2.99 2.93 -6.82
C TYR A 26 1.96 2.65 -5.72
N ASP A 27 0.72 2.38 -6.10
CA ASP A 27 -0.34 2.03 -5.15
C ASP A 27 -0.02 0.73 -4.42
N ALA A 28 0.49 -0.27 -5.15
CA ALA A 28 0.92 -1.53 -4.60
C ALA A 28 2.04 -1.36 -3.57
N CYS A 29 2.93 -0.38 -3.74
CA CYS A 29 3.98 -0.06 -2.77
C CYS A 29 3.39 0.40 -1.43
N TYR A 30 2.41 1.31 -1.48
CA TYR A 30 1.75 1.81 -0.27
C TYR A 30 0.91 0.73 0.42
N VAL A 31 0.17 -0.08 -0.36
CA VAL A 31 -0.59 -1.23 0.19
C VAL A 31 0.35 -2.26 0.81
N ALA A 32 1.41 -2.68 0.11
CA ALA A 32 2.36 -3.65 0.62
C ALA A 32 3.09 -3.15 1.88
N LEU A 33 3.41 -1.85 1.95
CA LEU A 33 3.99 -1.26 3.16
C LEU A 33 2.98 -1.30 4.31
N ALA A 34 1.74 -0.88 4.08
CA ALA A 34 0.68 -0.85 5.10
C ALA A 34 0.40 -2.25 5.66
N GLU A 35 0.33 -3.27 4.80
CA GLU A 35 0.24 -4.68 5.19
C GLU A 35 1.46 -5.12 6.01
N ALA A 36 2.68 -4.78 5.58
CA ALA A 36 3.92 -5.22 6.26
C ALA A 36 4.11 -4.63 7.67
N ILE A 37 3.51 -3.47 7.93
CA ILE A 37 3.59 -2.79 9.24
C ILE A 37 2.31 -2.88 10.06
N ASP A 38 1.32 -3.65 9.57
CA ASP A 38 -0.01 -3.81 10.20
C ASP A 38 -0.68 -2.46 10.51
N ALA A 39 -0.76 -1.58 9.51
CA ALA A 39 -1.36 -0.25 9.63
C ALA A 39 -2.43 -0.01 8.56
N PRO A 40 -3.44 0.84 8.85
CA PRO A 40 -4.37 1.30 7.83
C PRO A 40 -3.67 2.20 6.80
N LEU A 41 -4.06 2.07 5.53
CA LEU A 41 -3.63 2.97 4.46
C LEU A 41 -4.65 4.11 4.29
N LEU A 42 -4.26 5.33 4.63
CA LEU A 42 -5.05 6.54 4.35
C LEU A 42 -4.78 7.03 2.93
N THR A 43 -5.83 7.23 2.12
CA THR A 43 -5.69 7.72 0.74
C THR A 43 -6.83 8.66 0.33
N ALA A 44 -6.56 9.60 -0.56
CA ALA A 44 -7.61 10.38 -1.23
C ALA A 44 -8.13 9.69 -2.51
N ASP A 45 -7.47 8.61 -2.94
CA ASP A 45 -7.89 7.85 -4.11
C ASP A 45 -8.99 6.84 -3.76
N ARG A 46 -10.22 7.18 -4.14
CA ARG A 46 -11.41 6.35 -3.97
C ARG A 46 -11.32 5.01 -4.70
N ARG A 47 -10.58 4.91 -5.81
CA ARG A 47 -10.44 3.66 -6.56
C ARG A 47 -9.56 2.68 -5.79
N LEU A 48 -8.46 3.17 -5.22
CA LEU A 48 -7.57 2.35 -4.40
C LEU A 48 -8.28 1.82 -3.15
N ALA A 49 -9.14 2.63 -2.52
CA ALA A 49 -9.94 2.21 -1.38
C ALA A 49 -10.89 1.04 -1.66
N ASN A 50 -11.22 0.77 -2.93
CA ASN A 50 -12.07 -0.34 -3.35
C ASN A 50 -11.29 -1.43 -4.09
N ALA A 51 -9.95 -1.37 -4.10
CA ALA A 51 -9.13 -2.30 -4.84
C ALA A 51 -9.19 -3.71 -4.21
N PRO A 52 -9.39 -4.76 -5.01
CA PRO A 52 -9.44 -6.13 -4.49
C PRO A 52 -8.04 -6.67 -4.18
N GLY A 53 -8.00 -7.71 -3.35
CA GLY A 53 -6.77 -8.44 -3.05
C GLY A 53 -5.87 -7.77 -2.01
N VAL A 54 -6.35 -6.74 -1.31
CA VAL A 54 -5.64 -6.05 -0.22
C VAL A 54 -5.88 -6.74 1.12
N GLY A 55 -4.85 -6.80 1.95
CA GLY A 55 -4.85 -7.40 3.29
C GLY A 55 -4.86 -6.39 4.44
N CYS A 56 -4.81 -5.09 4.15
CA CYS A 56 -4.89 -4.01 5.13
C CYS A 56 -6.20 -3.23 5.01
N THR A 57 -6.59 -2.53 6.07
CA THR A 57 -7.67 -1.54 6.00
C THR A 57 -7.24 -0.36 5.11
N ILE A 58 -8.13 0.12 4.24
CA ILE A 58 -7.91 1.34 3.46
C ILE A 58 -8.99 2.36 3.84
N GLU A 59 -8.55 3.54 4.28
CA GLU A 59 -9.40 4.65 4.66
C GLU A 59 -9.35 5.73 3.59
N ALA A 60 -10.52 6.09 3.07
CA ALA A 60 -10.65 7.15 2.07
C ALA A 60 -11.01 8.49 2.74
N ILE A 61 -10.24 9.55 2.46
CA ILE A 61 -10.57 10.93 2.82
C ILE A 61 -11.27 11.69 1.70
#